data_AF-A0A8B7DXC2-F1
#
_entry.id   AF-A0A8B7DXC2-F1
#
_cell.length_a   1.000
_cell.length_b   1.000
_cell.length_c   1.000
_cell.angle_alpha   90.00
_cell.angle_beta   90.00
_cell.angle_gamma   90.00
#
_symmetry.space_group_name_H-M   'P 1'
#
loop_
_entity.id
_entity.type
_entity.pdbx_description
1 polymer ?
#
loop_
_entity_poly.entity_id
_entity_poly.type
_entity_poly.pdbx_seq_one_letter_code
_entity_poly.pdbx_strand_id
1 'polypeptide(L)'
;MKKYVVFRISHEYSQQTTQKSEVFPLGVLDHNEATTEGIIEIMKFQHKLVPGHGSDHLVRTITVGDLLTVEREQNAQDDLRDSSTPSTRLEGLVPCLGDFHTYGNFLEVIWHLLYHASSSQDIGTLFQARNFFNARSVPASPLKDINACEDFILKYSDALLVTAFKHYFTINNFDFSDQGSKCYNKLLMEKLLTDLVEGYITPDMSEDIFLCKGYKCSFCEKSYIRMKTLKMHIKNNHKDATLLPDKNEDFVLNYSFKML
;
A
#
# COMPACT_ATOMS: atom_id res chain seq x y z
N MET A 1 -25.36 -9.76 -27.46
CA MET A 1 -25.75 -8.61 -26.61
C MET A 1 -24.49 -7.93 -26.10
N LYS A 2 -24.18 -6.69 -26.53
CA LYS A 2 -23.11 -5.90 -25.93
C LYS A 2 -23.57 -5.46 -24.54
N LYS A 3 -22.95 -6.00 -23.48
CA LYS A 3 -23.14 -5.50 -22.11
C LYS A 3 -22.52 -4.10 -22.05
N TYR A 4 -23.36 -3.07 -21.95
CA TYR A 4 -22.90 -1.71 -21.67
C TYR A 4 -22.45 -1.66 -20.21
N VAL A 5 -21.14 -1.66 -19.98
CA VAL A 5 -20.59 -1.33 -18.66
C VAL A 5 -20.83 0.16 -18.44
N VAL A 6 -21.71 0.49 -17.50
CA VAL A 6 -21.92 1.87 -17.07
C VAL A 6 -20.69 2.28 -16.26
N PHE A 7 -19.71 2.90 -16.92
CA PHE A 7 -18.45 3.35 -16.31
C PHE A 7 -18.62 4.48 -15.29
N ARG A 8 -19.81 5.11 -15.24
CA ARG A 8 -20.08 6.27 -14.39
C ARG A 8 -21.43 6.10 -13.72
N ILE A 9 -21.42 5.87 -12.41
CA ILE A 9 -22.62 5.92 -11.58
C ILE A 9 -23.10 7.38 -11.62
N SER A 10 -24.27 7.63 -12.19
CA SER A 10 -24.86 8.98 -12.24
C SER A 10 -25.21 9.40 -10.81
N HIS A 11 -24.47 10.35 -10.26
CA HIS A 11 -24.75 10.93 -8.95
C HIS A 11 -25.28 12.35 -9.13
N GLU A 12 -26.22 12.78 -8.29
CA GLU A 12 -26.82 14.11 -8.37
C GLU A 12 -25.77 15.23 -8.31
N TYR A 13 -24.67 15.00 -7.58
CA TYR A 13 -23.55 15.93 -7.47
C TYR A 13 -22.37 15.64 -8.41
N SER A 14 -22.51 14.78 -9.44
CA SER A 14 -21.39 14.41 -10.32
C SER A 14 -20.73 15.61 -11.01
N GLN A 15 -21.49 16.67 -11.32
CA GLN A 15 -20.93 17.88 -11.90
C GLN A 15 -20.11 18.68 -10.88
N GLN A 16 -20.62 18.84 -9.65
CA GLN A 16 -19.89 19.54 -8.58
C GLN A 16 -18.63 18.78 -8.17
N THR A 17 -18.69 17.45 -8.01
CA THR A 17 -17.53 16.63 -7.60
C THR A 17 -16.45 16.53 -8.67
N THR A 18 -16.75 16.89 -9.92
CA THR A 18 -15.75 16.98 -11.00
C THR A 18 -14.93 18.28 -10.90
N GLN A 19 -15.44 19.30 -10.21
CA GLN A 19 -14.70 20.55 -10.02
C GLN A 19 -13.52 20.33 -9.07
N LYS A 20 -12.42 21.04 -9.33
CA LYS A 20 -11.22 20.96 -8.48
C LYS A 20 -11.56 21.51 -7.10
N SER A 21 -11.33 20.71 -6.06
CA SER A 21 -11.52 21.15 -4.67
C SER A 21 -10.54 22.27 -4.31
N GLU A 22 -11.03 23.25 -3.56
CA GLU A 22 -10.18 24.25 -2.90
C GLU A 22 -9.70 23.69 -1.56
N VAL A 23 -8.39 23.79 -1.32
CA VAL A 23 -7.76 23.32 -0.09
C VAL A 23 -7.39 24.53 0.74
N PHE A 24 -8.00 24.64 1.92
CA PHE A 24 -7.72 25.71 2.87
C PHE A 24 -6.91 25.17 4.04
N PRO A 25 -5.75 25.77 4.36
CA PRO A 25 -5.01 25.40 5.56
C PRO A 25 -5.79 25.83 6.80
N LEU A 26 -6.14 24.87 7.66
CA LEU A 26 -6.88 25.13 8.90
C LEU A 26 -5.99 25.62 10.06
N GLY A 27 -4.67 25.68 9.84
CA GLY A 27 -3.68 26.03 10.85
C GLY A 27 -3.20 24.85 11.68
N VAL A 28 -2.28 25.12 12.63
CA VAL A 28 -1.79 24.15 13.61
C VAL A 28 -2.50 24.42 14.93
N LEU A 29 -3.08 23.40 15.53
CA LEU A 29 -3.68 23.47 16.86
C LEU A 29 -2.61 23.16 17.91
N ASP A 30 -2.53 23.99 18.96
CA ASP A 30 -1.62 23.78 20.08
C ASP A 30 -2.25 22.86 21.13
N HIS A 31 -2.60 21.65 20.70
CA HIS A 31 -3.21 20.61 21.53
C HIS A 31 -2.55 19.26 21.26
N ASN A 32 -2.39 18.46 22.31
CA ASN A 32 -1.76 17.16 22.22
C ASN A 32 -2.82 16.06 22.04
N GLU A 33 -2.85 15.41 20.88
CA GLU A 33 -3.78 14.30 20.63
C GLU A 33 -3.56 13.11 21.57
N ALA A 34 -2.40 12.99 22.23
CA ALA A 34 -2.11 11.89 23.15
C ALA A 34 -2.76 12.04 24.53
N THR A 35 -3.31 13.21 24.86
CA THR A 35 -4.04 13.42 26.12
C THR A 35 -5.54 13.48 25.86
N THR A 36 -6.33 12.98 26.82
CA THR A 36 -7.80 12.98 26.71
C THR A 36 -8.35 14.39 26.54
N GLU A 37 -7.86 15.36 27.31
CA GLU A 37 -8.29 16.76 27.18
C GLU A 37 -7.87 17.35 25.82
N GLY A 38 -6.68 17.01 25.34
CA GLY A 38 -6.15 17.53 24.09
C GLY A 38 -6.93 17.02 22.88
N ILE A 39 -7.23 15.72 22.83
CA ILE A 39 -8.06 15.16 21.74
C ILE A 39 -9.48 15.73 21.76
N ILE A 40 -10.09 15.94 22.93
CA ILE A 40 -11.42 16.56 23.05
C ILE A 40 -11.41 17.99 22.48
N GLU A 41 -10.40 18.80 22.82
CA GLU A 41 -10.30 20.17 22.29
C GLU A 41 -10.04 20.20 20.76
N ILE A 42 -9.22 19.27 20.26
CA ILE A 42 -9.03 19.06 18.81
C ILE A 42 -10.36 18.73 18.14
N MET A 43 -11.11 17.77 18.68
CA MET A 43 -12.39 17.35 18.11
C MET A 43 -13.45 18.45 18.22
N LYS A 44 -13.47 19.25 19.29
CA LYS A 44 -14.35 20.44 19.38
C LYS A 44 -14.03 21.46 18.30
N PHE A 45 -12.76 21.66 17.98
CA PHE A 45 -12.37 22.51 16.85
C PHE A 45 -12.85 21.93 15.52
N GLN A 46 -12.61 20.64 15.26
CA GLN A 46 -13.07 19.94 14.06
C GLN A 46 -14.60 19.96 13.93
N HIS A 47 -15.32 19.81 15.04
CA HIS A 47 -16.79 19.79 15.06
C HIS A 47 -17.41 21.11 14.58
N LYS A 48 -16.67 22.24 14.64
CA LYS A 48 -17.12 23.52 14.05
C LYS A 48 -17.22 23.46 12.52
N LEU A 49 -16.50 22.53 11.89
CA LEU A 49 -16.49 22.31 10.45
C LEU A 49 -17.57 21.31 10.01
N VAL A 50 -18.24 20.64 10.96
CA VAL A 50 -19.33 19.71 10.67
C VAL A 50 -20.55 20.52 10.18
N PRO A 51 -21.09 20.22 8.99
CA PRO A 51 -22.31 20.88 8.54
C PRO A 51 -23.46 20.59 9.51
N GLY A 52 -24.12 21.65 9.98
CA GLY A 52 -25.15 21.56 11.01
C GLY A 52 -24.64 21.76 12.43
N HIS A 53 -23.38 22.20 12.63
CA HIS A 53 -22.84 22.56 13.95
C HIS A 53 -23.81 23.44 14.76
N GLY A 54 -24.06 23.07 16.03
CA GLY A 54 -24.99 23.77 16.91
C GLY A 54 -26.47 23.52 16.63
N SER A 55 -26.81 22.67 15.65
CA SER A 55 -28.17 22.20 15.39
C SER A 55 -28.31 20.71 15.75
N ASP A 56 -29.55 20.23 15.84
CA ASP A 56 -29.84 18.81 16.04
C ASP A 56 -29.68 17.97 14.76
N HIS A 57 -29.52 18.60 13.59
CA HIS A 57 -29.32 17.91 12.31
C HIS A 57 -27.87 18.02 11.85
N LEU A 58 -27.05 17.08 12.31
CA LEU A 58 -25.64 16.99 11.97
C LEU A 58 -25.42 16.11 10.74
N VAL A 59 -24.56 16.57 9.83
CA VAL A 59 -24.10 15.76 8.69
C VAL A 59 -22.86 14.97 9.10
N ARG A 60 -22.89 13.65 8.87
CA ARG A 60 -21.74 12.78 9.14
C ARG A 60 -20.54 13.21 8.30
N THR A 61 -19.48 13.61 8.97
CA THR A 61 -18.23 14.14 8.43
C THR A 61 -17.11 13.22 8.89
N ILE A 62 -16.31 12.75 7.93
CA ILE A 62 -15.24 11.79 8.21
C ILE A 62 -14.03 12.53 8.77
N THR A 63 -13.49 12.03 9.88
CA THR A 63 -12.14 12.36 10.36
C THR A 63 -11.23 11.18 10.05
N VAL A 64 -10.02 11.47 9.58
CA VAL A 64 -9.05 10.45 9.19
C VAL A 64 -7.79 10.63 10.03
N GLY A 65 -7.39 9.56 10.72
CA GLY A 65 -6.19 9.52 11.56
C GLY A 65 -5.55 8.14 11.53
N ASP A 66 -4.43 7.97 12.23
CA ASP A 66 -3.87 6.64 12.43
C ASP A 66 -4.71 5.81 13.42
N LEU A 67 -4.29 4.56 13.68
CA LEU A 67 -5.02 3.66 14.58
C LEU A 67 -5.21 4.25 15.98
N LEU A 68 -4.18 4.90 16.51
CA LEU A 68 -4.22 5.46 17.86
C LEU A 68 -5.07 6.73 17.90
N THR A 69 -4.97 7.59 16.89
CA THR A 69 -5.84 8.77 16.77
C THR A 69 -7.30 8.36 16.72
N VAL A 70 -7.67 7.37 15.90
CA VAL A 70 -9.05 6.89 15.78
C VAL A 70 -9.57 6.30 17.10
N GLU A 71 -8.77 5.50 17.79
CA GLU A 71 -9.12 4.95 19.11
C GLU A 71 -9.38 6.07 20.12
N ARG A 72 -8.51 7.09 20.14
CA ARG A 72 -8.65 8.24 21.04
C ARG A 72 -9.86 9.11 20.71
N GLU A 73 -10.17 9.32 19.43
CA GLU A 73 -11.37 10.03 19.00
C GLU A 73 -12.65 9.29 19.44
N GLN A 74 -12.68 7.97 19.30
CA GLN A 74 -13.80 7.14 19.77
C GLN A 74 -13.95 7.20 21.29
N ASN A 75 -12.86 7.09 22.03
CA ASN A 75 -12.87 7.21 23.49
C ASN A 75 -13.38 8.60 23.92
N ALA A 76 -12.99 9.67 23.24
CA ALA A 76 -13.48 11.02 23.52
C ALA A 76 -14.99 11.18 23.26
N GLN A 77 -15.53 10.55 22.21
CA GLN A 77 -16.98 10.52 21.98
C GLN A 77 -17.71 9.71 23.06
N ASP A 78 -17.11 8.60 23.50
CA ASP A 78 -17.67 7.76 24.55
C ASP A 78 -17.69 8.47 25.91
N ASP A 79 -16.64 9.20 26.26
CA ASP A 79 -16.56 10.03 27.47
C ASP A 79 -17.61 11.15 27.48
N LEU A 80 -17.96 11.67 26.30
CA LEU A 80 -18.93 12.74 26.15
C LEU A 80 -20.35 12.24 25.87
N ARG A 81 -20.59 10.92 25.80
CA ARG A 81 -21.86 10.31 25.38
C ARG A 81 -23.08 10.75 26.21
N ASP A 82 -22.88 11.08 27.49
CA ASP A 82 -23.96 11.53 28.38
C ASP A 82 -24.26 13.04 28.30
N SER A 83 -23.58 13.77 27.40
CA SER A 83 -23.80 15.20 27.24
C SER A 83 -25.17 15.52 26.65
N SER A 84 -25.72 16.69 27.00
CA SER A 84 -27.11 17.06 26.73
C SER A 84 -27.43 17.28 25.24
N THR A 85 -26.47 17.74 24.44
CA THR A 85 -26.71 18.06 23.02
C THR A 85 -25.84 17.20 22.07
N PRO A 86 -26.33 16.87 20.86
CA PRO A 86 -25.53 16.18 19.84
C PRO A 86 -24.16 16.84 19.61
N SER A 87 -24.14 18.18 19.56
CA SER A 87 -22.90 18.95 19.37
C SER A 87 -21.92 18.80 20.53
N THR A 88 -22.40 18.71 21.78
CA THR A 88 -21.53 18.48 22.95
C THR A 88 -21.04 17.04 23.05
N ARG A 89 -21.79 16.08 22.49
CA ARG A 89 -21.39 14.69 22.34
C ARG A 89 -20.42 14.45 21.18
N LEU A 90 -20.08 15.50 20.43
CA LEU A 90 -19.25 15.44 19.23
C LEU A 90 -19.82 14.47 18.17
N GLU A 91 -21.15 14.36 18.11
CA GLU A 91 -21.83 13.60 17.07
C GLU A 91 -21.55 14.22 15.69
N GLY A 92 -21.75 13.45 14.62
CA GLY A 92 -21.46 13.91 13.27
C GLY A 92 -19.98 13.78 12.88
N LEU A 93 -19.02 13.75 13.80
CA LEU A 93 -17.65 13.31 13.49
C LEU A 93 -17.61 11.78 13.42
N VAL A 94 -17.00 11.24 12.35
CA VAL A 94 -16.87 9.81 12.11
C VAL A 94 -15.39 9.46 11.95
N PRO A 95 -14.74 9.02 13.04
CA PRO A 95 -13.36 8.54 13.01
C PRO A 95 -13.19 7.37 12.05
N CYS A 96 -12.25 7.49 11.12
CA CYS A 96 -11.92 6.49 10.12
C CYS A 96 -10.41 6.28 10.06
N LEU A 97 -10.00 5.02 9.89
CA LEU A 97 -8.59 4.67 9.75
C LEU A 97 -8.03 5.21 8.44
N GLY A 98 -7.02 6.07 8.57
CA GLY A 98 -6.10 6.42 7.51
C GLY A 98 -5.00 5.39 7.44
N ASP A 99 -5.14 4.42 6.52
CA ASP A 99 -4.27 3.25 6.45
C ASP A 99 -2.90 3.53 5.79
N PHE A 100 -2.35 4.71 6.04
CA PHE A 100 -1.07 5.18 5.48
C PHE A 100 0.09 4.30 5.94
N HIS A 101 0.04 3.80 7.19
CA HIS A 101 1.07 2.92 7.74
C HIS A 101 1.04 1.52 7.11
N THR A 102 -0.14 0.95 6.85
CA THR A 102 -0.22 -0.35 6.14
C THR A 102 0.30 -0.21 4.73
N TYR A 103 -0.02 0.89 4.04
CA TYR A 103 0.54 1.16 2.72
C TYR A 103 2.07 1.30 2.75
N GLY A 104 2.60 2.08 3.70
CA GLY A 104 4.05 2.22 3.89
C GLY A 104 4.75 0.89 4.21
N ASN A 105 4.14 0.07 5.09
CA ASN A 105 4.65 -1.26 5.43
C ASN A 105 4.65 -2.21 4.22
N PHE A 106 3.63 -2.14 3.38
CA PHE A 106 3.59 -2.91 2.14
C PHE A 106 4.71 -2.50 1.18
N LEU A 107 4.97 -1.20 1.03
CA LEU A 107 6.12 -0.72 0.26
C LEU A 107 7.45 -1.19 0.85
N GLU A 108 7.62 -1.18 2.17
CA GLU A 108 8.82 -1.72 2.83
C GLU A 108 9.05 -3.19 2.48
N VAL A 109 8.01 -4.02 2.40
CA VAL A 109 8.12 -5.42 1.93
C VAL A 109 8.62 -5.47 0.49
N ILE A 110 8.08 -4.64 -0.40
CA ILE A 110 8.54 -4.58 -1.81
C ILE A 110 10.02 -4.16 -1.88
N TRP A 111 10.41 -3.16 -1.08
CA TRP A 111 11.80 -2.69 -1.01
C TRP A 111 12.74 -3.79 -0.51
N HIS A 112 12.34 -4.50 0.52
CA HIS A 112 13.12 -5.62 1.05
C HIS A 112 13.31 -6.75 0.05
N LEU A 113 12.37 -6.97 -0.87
CA LEU A 113 12.45 -8.04 -1.85
C LEU A 113 13.20 -7.62 -3.13
N LEU A 114 13.00 -6.39 -3.59
CA LEU A 114 13.38 -5.98 -4.94
C LEU A 114 14.38 -4.82 -4.99
N TYR A 115 14.61 -4.12 -3.87
CA TYR A 115 15.42 -2.91 -3.82
C TYR A 115 16.69 -3.12 -2.98
N HIS A 116 17.72 -3.66 -3.63
CA HIS A 116 19.05 -3.84 -3.01
C HIS A 116 20.12 -3.03 -3.74
N ALA A 117 20.95 -2.29 -2.99
CA ALA A 117 22.01 -1.49 -3.59
C ALA A 117 23.05 -2.32 -4.36
N SER A 118 23.25 -3.57 -3.94
CA SER A 118 24.11 -4.53 -4.64
C SER A 118 23.62 -4.83 -6.05
N SER A 119 22.32 -4.73 -6.33
CA SER A 119 21.75 -5.04 -7.65
C SER A 119 21.81 -3.87 -8.63
N SER A 120 22.65 -2.86 -8.38
CA SER A 120 22.80 -1.69 -9.26
C SER A 120 23.19 -2.01 -10.70
N GLN A 121 23.88 -3.13 -10.93
CA GLN A 121 24.30 -3.59 -12.25
C GLN A 121 23.35 -4.64 -12.83
N ASP A 122 22.42 -5.16 -12.02
CA ASP A 122 21.49 -6.19 -12.43
C ASP A 122 20.29 -5.54 -13.14
N ILE A 123 20.30 -5.64 -14.47
CA ILE A 123 19.26 -5.08 -15.34
C ILE A 123 17.90 -5.67 -14.96
N GLY A 124 16.91 -4.80 -14.78
CA GLY A 124 15.55 -5.21 -14.43
C GLY A 124 15.26 -5.22 -12.93
N THR A 125 16.25 -4.93 -12.08
CA THR A 125 16.01 -4.73 -10.64
C THR A 125 15.54 -3.31 -10.33
N LEU A 126 14.77 -3.15 -9.25
CA LEU A 126 14.24 -1.84 -8.83
C LEU A 126 15.38 -0.85 -8.52
N PHE A 127 16.51 -1.31 -7.98
CA PHE A 127 17.65 -0.41 -7.73
C PHE A 127 18.34 0.06 -9.02
N GLN A 128 18.52 -0.82 -10.01
CA GLN A 128 19.05 -0.44 -11.32
C GLN A 128 18.09 0.50 -12.05
N ALA A 129 16.78 0.23 -12.01
CA ALA A 129 15.76 1.08 -12.61
C ALA A 129 15.74 2.49 -12.00
N ARG A 130 15.89 2.60 -10.67
CA ARG A 130 15.99 3.90 -9.98
C ARG A 130 17.15 4.73 -10.53
N ASN A 131 18.31 4.11 -10.69
CA ASN A 131 19.50 4.78 -11.23
C ASN A 131 19.30 5.18 -12.68
N PHE A 132 18.68 4.32 -13.49
CA PHE A 132 18.38 4.59 -14.90
C PHE A 132 17.43 5.78 -15.07
N PHE A 133 16.34 5.85 -14.29
CA PHE A 133 15.43 7.00 -14.31
C PHE A 133 15.96 8.22 -13.57
N ASN A 134 17.15 8.14 -12.98
CA ASN A 134 17.75 9.19 -12.15
C ASN A 134 16.78 9.65 -11.03
N ALA A 135 16.03 8.71 -10.44
CA ALA A 135 15.03 8.96 -9.42
C ALA A 135 15.68 9.14 -8.03
N ARG A 136 16.46 10.23 -7.89
CA ARG A 136 17.27 10.51 -6.70
C ARG A 136 16.45 10.79 -5.44
N SER A 137 15.23 11.32 -5.61
CA SER A 137 14.29 11.59 -4.51
C SER A 137 13.81 10.32 -3.81
N VAL A 138 13.86 9.16 -4.48
CA VAL A 138 13.39 7.89 -3.92
C VAL A 138 14.31 7.43 -2.79
N PRO A 139 13.83 7.31 -1.55
CA PRO A 139 14.64 6.87 -0.42
C PRO A 139 14.93 5.36 -0.47
N ALA A 140 15.88 4.93 0.35
CA ALA A 140 16.14 3.51 0.58
C ALA A 140 15.13 2.84 1.53
N SER A 141 14.39 3.65 2.32
CA SER A 141 13.30 3.19 3.18
C SER A 141 12.03 3.95 2.77
N PRO A 142 11.02 3.25 2.24
CA PRO A 142 9.74 3.83 1.82
C PRO A 142 9.05 4.72 2.82
N LEU A 143 9.13 4.43 4.12
CA LEU A 143 8.47 5.24 5.15
C LEU A 143 8.97 6.69 5.22
N LYS A 144 10.15 6.99 4.64
CA LYS A 144 10.68 8.36 4.59
C LYS A 144 9.97 9.23 3.57
N ASP A 145 9.53 8.65 2.46
CA ASP A 145 8.83 9.34 1.39
C ASP A 145 8.01 8.33 0.58
N ILE A 146 6.83 8.02 1.12
CA ILE A 146 5.90 7.03 0.56
C ILE A 146 5.49 7.44 -0.86
N ASN A 147 5.24 8.73 -1.09
CA ASN A 147 4.79 9.25 -2.38
C ASN A 147 5.87 9.09 -3.46
N ALA A 148 7.13 9.42 -3.16
CA ALA A 148 8.22 9.22 -4.11
C ALA A 148 8.43 7.74 -4.45
N CYS A 149 8.29 6.86 -3.46
CA CYS A 149 8.39 5.41 -3.63
C CYS A 149 7.24 4.84 -4.49
N GLU A 150 6.00 5.25 -4.22
CA GLU A 150 4.81 4.88 -4.99
C GLU A 150 4.95 5.32 -6.45
N ASP A 151 5.23 6.61 -6.68
CA ASP A 151 5.40 7.18 -8.02
C ASP A 151 6.44 6.41 -8.83
N PHE A 152 7.52 6.00 -8.17
CA PHE A 152 8.59 5.24 -8.79
C PHE A 152 8.16 3.82 -9.15
N ILE A 153 7.51 3.09 -8.24
CA ILE A 153 6.98 1.75 -8.51
C ILE A 153 5.96 1.78 -9.65
N LEU A 154 5.03 2.73 -9.64
CA LEU A 154 4.02 2.85 -10.69
C LEU A 154 4.67 3.11 -12.04
N LYS A 155 5.58 4.08 -12.13
CA LYS A 155 6.33 4.37 -13.37
C LYS A 155 7.11 3.17 -13.88
N TYR A 156 7.78 2.45 -12.98
CA TYR A 156 8.55 1.27 -13.37
C TYR A 156 7.64 0.12 -13.81
N SER A 157 6.50 -0.07 -13.13
CA SER A 157 5.51 -1.09 -13.49
C SER A 157 4.88 -0.79 -14.86
N ASP A 158 4.52 0.47 -15.12
CA ASP A 158 4.05 0.92 -16.43
C ASP A 158 5.09 0.65 -17.52
N ALA A 159 6.37 0.93 -17.25
CA ALA A 159 7.45 0.66 -18.19
C ALA A 159 7.60 -0.85 -18.48
N LEU A 160 7.49 -1.70 -17.46
CA LEU A 160 7.51 -3.16 -17.62
C LEU A 160 6.31 -3.65 -18.43
N LEU A 161 5.10 -3.15 -18.15
CA LEU A 161 3.88 -3.51 -18.89
C LEU A 161 3.98 -3.12 -20.36
N VAL A 162 4.40 -1.89 -20.67
CA VAL A 162 4.61 -1.44 -22.06
C VAL A 162 5.67 -2.29 -22.77
N THR A 163 6.75 -2.65 -22.07
CA THR A 163 7.81 -3.50 -22.62
C THR A 163 7.32 -4.92 -22.90
N ALA A 164 6.60 -5.53 -21.96
CA ALA A 164 5.99 -6.85 -22.13
C ALA A 164 4.97 -6.85 -23.29
N PHE A 165 4.16 -5.81 -23.41
CA PHE A 165 3.22 -5.63 -24.52
C PHE A 165 3.94 -5.55 -25.88
N LYS A 166 4.99 -4.73 -25.99
CA LYS A 166 5.80 -4.65 -27.22
C LYS A 166 6.36 -6.01 -27.62
N HIS A 167 6.89 -6.75 -26.65
CA HIS A 167 7.46 -8.07 -26.88
C HIS A 167 6.40 -9.07 -27.36
N TYR A 168 5.26 -9.14 -26.66
CA TYR A 168 4.18 -10.08 -26.98
C TYR A 168 3.57 -9.83 -28.36
N PHE A 169 3.31 -8.57 -28.71
CA PHE A 169 2.69 -8.23 -30.00
C PHE A 169 3.68 -8.02 -31.14
N THR A 170 4.99 -8.22 -30.92
CA THR A 170 6.06 -7.96 -31.91
C THR A 170 6.01 -6.55 -32.51
N ILE A 171 5.49 -5.58 -31.73
CA ILE A 171 5.35 -4.18 -32.17
C ILE A 171 6.67 -3.47 -31.91
N ASN A 172 7.44 -3.25 -32.97
CA ASN A 172 8.76 -2.62 -32.87
C ASN A 172 8.73 -1.08 -32.81
N ASN A 173 7.63 -0.43 -33.27
CA ASN A 173 7.54 1.03 -33.33
C ASN A 173 6.21 1.52 -32.76
N PHE A 174 6.26 2.23 -31.63
CA PHE A 174 5.22 3.16 -31.21
C PHE A 174 5.74 4.57 -31.47
N ASP A 175 5.04 5.31 -32.34
CA ASP A 175 5.30 6.73 -32.53
C ASP A 175 4.56 7.48 -31.43
N PHE A 176 5.28 7.82 -30.35
CA PHE A 176 4.76 8.73 -29.33
C PHE A 176 4.96 10.16 -29.84
N SER A 177 4.23 10.54 -30.89
CA SER A 177 4.15 11.94 -31.28
C SER A 177 3.31 12.67 -30.22
N ASP A 178 4.01 13.26 -29.26
CA ASP A 178 3.53 14.15 -28.22
C ASP A 178 2.60 15.23 -28.80
N GLN A 179 1.30 15.18 -28.48
CA GLN A 179 0.47 16.37 -28.30
C GLN A 179 -0.66 16.11 -27.30
N GLY A 180 -0.42 16.52 -26.05
CA GLY A 180 -1.49 17.07 -25.20
C GLY A 180 -2.22 16.10 -24.27
N SER A 181 -2.09 16.39 -22.97
CA SER A 181 -3.00 16.06 -21.87
C SER A 181 -3.13 14.61 -21.41
N LYS A 182 -2.62 14.37 -20.19
CA LYS A 182 -3.06 13.41 -19.16
C LYS A 182 -4.27 12.54 -19.53
N CYS A 183 -4.07 11.51 -20.34
CA CYS A 183 -4.96 10.35 -20.40
C CYS A 183 -4.22 9.23 -21.14
N TYR A 184 -3.26 8.58 -20.46
CA TYR A 184 -3.01 7.19 -20.79
C TYR A 184 -4.34 6.49 -20.57
N ASN A 185 -4.94 5.93 -21.64
CA ASN A 185 -6.29 5.37 -21.64
C ASN A 185 -6.45 4.40 -20.47
N LYS A 186 -6.93 4.93 -19.34
CA LYS A 186 -7.12 4.20 -18.08
C LYS A 186 -8.00 2.98 -18.32
N LEU A 187 -8.97 3.11 -19.22
CA LEU A 187 -9.83 2.03 -19.69
C LEU A 187 -9.07 0.89 -20.41
N LEU A 188 -8.06 1.21 -21.21
CA LEU A 188 -7.28 0.22 -21.95
C LEU A 188 -6.32 -0.50 -21.01
N MET A 189 -5.66 0.25 -20.11
CA MET A 189 -4.79 -0.31 -19.09
C MET A 189 -5.58 -1.13 -18.06
N GLU A 190 -6.75 -0.67 -17.61
CA GLU A 190 -7.65 -1.41 -16.73
C GLU A 190 -8.15 -2.69 -17.40
N LYS A 191 -8.57 -2.62 -18.67
CA LYS A 191 -9.02 -3.81 -19.39
C LYS A 191 -7.90 -4.83 -19.59
N LEU A 192 -6.69 -4.37 -19.94
CA LEU A 192 -5.50 -5.23 -20.05
C LEU A 192 -5.09 -5.82 -18.70
N LEU A 193 -5.18 -5.05 -17.61
CA LEU A 193 -4.95 -5.52 -16.25
C LEU A 193 -6.00 -6.53 -15.81
N THR A 194 -7.28 -6.31 -16.09
CA THR A 194 -8.36 -7.25 -15.80
C THR A 194 -8.17 -8.55 -16.59
N ASP A 195 -7.87 -8.47 -17.89
CA ASP A 195 -7.61 -9.65 -18.72
C ASP A 195 -6.36 -10.42 -18.25
N LEU A 196 -5.35 -9.72 -17.72
CA LEU A 196 -4.12 -10.32 -17.18
C LEU A 196 -4.34 -10.93 -15.78
N VAL A 197 -5.09 -10.27 -14.90
CA VAL A 197 -5.47 -10.79 -13.58
C VAL A 197 -6.38 -12.00 -13.74
N GLU A 198 -7.42 -11.90 -14.57
CA GLU A 198 -8.37 -12.99 -14.82
C GLU A 198 -7.73 -14.16 -15.59
N GLY A 199 -6.83 -13.87 -16.52
CA GLY A 199 -6.18 -14.87 -17.37
C GLY A 199 -4.93 -15.53 -16.75
N TYR A 200 -4.20 -14.85 -15.87
CA TYR A 200 -2.94 -15.36 -15.31
C TYR A 200 -2.89 -15.45 -13.79
N ILE A 201 -3.66 -14.65 -13.05
CA ILE A 201 -3.68 -14.70 -11.58
C ILE A 201 -4.79 -15.61 -11.06
N THR A 202 -5.89 -15.78 -11.80
CA THR A 202 -7.01 -16.68 -11.43
C THR A 202 -7.21 -17.96 -12.26
N PRO A 203 -6.23 -18.60 -12.92
CA PRO A 203 -6.40 -20.01 -13.27
C PRO A 203 -5.97 -20.84 -12.06
N ASP A 204 -6.95 -21.28 -11.27
CA ASP A 204 -6.81 -22.16 -10.10
C ASP A 204 -5.64 -21.78 -9.17
N MET A 205 -5.97 -21.04 -8.11
CA MET A 205 -5.31 -21.24 -6.83
C MET A 205 -5.57 -22.68 -6.39
N SER A 206 -4.89 -23.66 -7.00
CA SER A 206 -4.78 -24.98 -6.41
C SER A 206 -4.20 -24.77 -5.01
N GLU A 207 -4.74 -25.48 -4.03
CA GLU A 207 -4.42 -25.36 -2.61
C GLU A 207 -2.92 -25.55 -2.28
N ASP A 208 -2.07 -25.79 -3.29
CA ASP A 208 -0.66 -26.12 -3.19
C ASP A 208 0.27 -24.91 -3.02
N ILE A 209 -0.18 -23.67 -3.28
CA ILE A 209 0.68 -22.47 -3.10
C ILE A 209 0.92 -22.15 -1.60
N PHE A 210 0.12 -22.69 -0.68
CA PHE A 210 0.30 -22.50 0.76
C PHE A 210 1.19 -23.54 1.47
N LEU A 211 1.76 -24.51 0.75
CA LEU A 211 2.71 -25.45 1.36
C LEU A 211 4.10 -24.83 1.45
N CYS A 212 4.28 -23.93 2.43
CA CYS A 212 5.58 -23.64 3.04
C CYS A 212 6.21 -24.97 3.46
N LYS A 213 7.02 -25.58 2.60
CA LYS A 213 7.76 -26.81 2.91
C LYS A 213 8.66 -26.50 4.11
N GLY A 214 8.29 -27.02 5.28
CA GLY A 214 9.00 -26.78 6.52
C GLY A 214 10.50 -27.10 6.41
N TYR A 215 11.32 -26.35 7.14
CA TYR A 215 12.76 -26.52 7.24
C TYR A 215 13.08 -27.85 7.92
N LYS A 216 13.70 -28.78 7.20
CA LYS A 216 14.11 -30.09 7.74
C LYS A 216 15.50 -30.01 8.36
N CYS A 217 15.70 -30.71 9.46
CA CYS A 217 17.02 -30.88 10.03
C CYS A 217 17.86 -31.84 9.19
N SER A 218 19.10 -31.49 8.88
CA SER A 218 20.01 -32.36 8.11
C SER A 218 20.55 -33.53 8.94
N PHE A 219 20.36 -33.52 10.26
CA PHE A 219 20.94 -34.48 11.20
C PHE A 219 19.88 -35.37 11.86
N CYS A 220 18.58 -35.11 11.64
CA CYS A 220 17.49 -35.95 12.13
C CYS A 220 16.20 -35.71 11.35
N GLU A 221 15.18 -36.54 11.58
CA GLU A 221 13.91 -36.49 10.84
C GLU A 221 12.97 -35.32 11.23
N LYS A 222 13.40 -34.43 12.13
CA LYS A 222 12.56 -33.32 12.61
C LYS A 222 12.47 -32.19 11.58
N SER A 223 11.27 -31.63 11.45
CA SER A 223 10.97 -30.49 10.57
C SER A 223 10.35 -29.33 11.35
N TYR A 224 10.59 -28.11 10.88
CA TYR A 224 10.23 -26.87 11.58
C TYR A 224 9.63 -25.86 10.61
N ILE A 225 8.62 -25.12 11.07
CA ILE A 225 7.96 -24.10 10.23
C ILE A 225 8.86 -22.86 10.05
N ARG A 226 9.76 -22.57 11.00
CA ARG A 226 10.62 -21.37 11.00
C ARG A 226 12.10 -21.74 11.10
N MET A 227 12.95 -21.10 10.31
CA MET A 227 14.40 -21.31 10.28
C MET A 227 15.06 -21.07 11.65
N LYS A 228 14.61 -20.05 12.41
CA LYS A 228 15.11 -19.77 13.76
C LYS A 228 14.96 -20.97 14.71
N THR A 229 13.83 -21.68 14.61
CA THR A 229 13.55 -22.86 15.43
C THR A 229 14.44 -24.04 15.03
N LEU A 230 14.70 -24.21 13.72
CA LEU A 230 15.67 -25.20 13.24
C LEU A 230 17.09 -24.90 13.75
N LYS A 231 17.55 -23.64 13.64
CA LYS A 231 18.90 -23.23 14.13
C LYS A 231 19.06 -23.52 15.62
N MET A 232 18.03 -23.24 16.42
CA MET A 232 18.04 -23.52 17.86
C MET A 232 18.03 -25.03 18.16
N HIS A 233 17.26 -25.81 17.39
CA HIS A 233 17.28 -27.26 17.48
C HIS A 233 18.67 -27.85 17.20
N ILE A 234 19.33 -27.43 16.11
CA ILE A 234 20.68 -27.87 15.73
C ILE A 234 21.67 -27.54 16.84
N LYS A 235 21.66 -26.30 17.33
CA LYS A 235 22.56 -25.87 18.40
C LYS A 235 22.41 -26.67 19.70
N ASN A 236 21.18 -27.05 20.06
CA ASN A 236 20.91 -27.71 21.34
C ASN A 236 21.08 -29.23 21.28
N ASN A 237 20.81 -29.86 20.14
CA ASN A 237 20.73 -31.31 20.00
C ASN A 237 21.85 -31.91 19.15
N HIS A 238 22.54 -31.09 18.34
CA HIS A 238 23.61 -31.51 17.43
C HIS A 238 24.87 -30.67 17.71
N LYS A 239 25.35 -30.71 18.96
CA LYS A 239 26.41 -29.84 19.50
C LYS A 239 27.77 -30.00 18.82
N ASP A 240 28.02 -31.15 18.17
CA ASP A 240 29.26 -31.46 17.46
C ASP A 240 29.18 -31.19 15.94
N ALA A 241 28.04 -30.70 15.45
CA ALA A 241 27.91 -30.32 14.06
C ALA A 241 28.58 -28.96 13.84
N THR A 242 29.74 -28.96 13.18
CA THR A 242 30.35 -27.74 12.66
C THR A 242 29.37 -27.11 11.66
N LEU A 243 28.74 -26.00 12.04
CA LEU A 243 27.95 -25.19 11.10
C LEU A 243 28.88 -24.82 9.94
N LEU A 244 28.65 -25.39 8.76
CA LEU A 244 29.31 -24.90 7.55
C LEU A 244 29.01 -23.40 7.44
N PRO A 245 30.03 -22.58 7.11
CA PRO A 245 29.84 -21.14 7.00
C PRO A 245 28.80 -20.85 5.93
N ASP A 246 27.97 -19.87 6.29
CA ASP A 246 26.85 -19.29 5.55
C ASP A 246 26.98 -19.42 4.04
N LYS A 247 26.21 -20.34 3.45
CA LYS A 247 25.64 -20.04 2.14
C LYS A 247 24.36 -19.28 2.43
N ASN A 248 24.43 -17.97 2.28
CA ASN A 248 23.30 -17.07 2.05
C ASN A 248 22.53 -17.52 0.80
N GLU A 249 21.88 -18.67 0.89
CA GLU A 249 20.71 -19.00 0.11
C GLU A 249 19.52 -18.83 1.06
N ASP A 250 19.35 -17.58 1.51
CA ASP A 250 18.00 -17.08 1.66
C ASP A 250 17.31 -17.41 0.34
N PHE A 251 16.16 -18.09 0.45
CA PHE A 251 15.32 -18.41 -0.68
C PHE A 251 14.97 -17.11 -1.41
N VAL A 252 15.83 -16.73 -2.36
CA VAL A 252 15.46 -15.97 -3.53
C VAL A 252 14.37 -16.82 -4.15
N LEU A 253 13.12 -16.39 -3.99
CA LEU A 253 12.03 -16.82 -4.83
C LEU A 253 12.50 -16.58 -6.26
N ASN A 254 12.93 -17.67 -6.87
CA ASN A 254 13.59 -17.70 -8.16
C ASN A 254 12.51 -17.51 -9.23
N TYR A 255 12.05 -16.27 -9.39
CA TYR A 255 11.14 -15.87 -10.47
C TYR A 255 11.87 -15.57 -11.78
N SER A 256 13.19 -15.74 -11.81
CA SER A 256 13.96 -15.81 -13.05
C SER A 256 13.84 -17.22 -13.66
N PHE A 257 12.69 -17.51 -14.26
CA PHE A 257 12.62 -18.52 -15.30
C PHE A 257 13.48 -18.00 -16.46
N LYS A 258 14.64 -18.64 -16.67
CA LYS A 258 15.43 -18.44 -17.88
C LYS A 258 14.55 -18.77 -19.08
N MET A 259 14.17 -17.75 -19.86
CA MET A 259 13.75 -17.96 -21.24
C MET A 259 15.01 -18.23 -22.07
N LEU A 260 15.24 -19.51 -22.33
CA LEU A 260 15.83 -19.98 -23.59
C LEU A 260 14.72 -20.71 -24.34
#